data_AF-A0A7S2SIM8-F1
#
_entry.id   AF-A0A7S2SIM8-F1
#
_cell.length_a   1.000
_cell.length_b   1.000
_cell.length_c   1.000
_cell.angle_alpha   90.00
_cell.angle_beta   90.00
_cell.angle_gamma   90.00
#
_symmetry.space_group_name_H-M   'P 1'
#
loop_
_entity.id
_entity.type
_entity.pdbx_description
1 polymer ?
#
loop_
_entity_poly.entity_id
_entity_poly.type
_entity_poly.pdbx_seq_one_letter_code
_entity_poly.pdbx_strand_id
1 'polypeptide(L)'
;KNKPLSGLIRLTCPHLVKAIDEYEAEGAVKEFNKRLQGNQLWKESLQRTNDVHRELRRGLVGPSDHAALAERFGAAQAQAFLDAGLAGMSPTKNNDVKCLHAQLGDWMFHDQNVIGKAVVQDLADRGVPIDGCEDCSQQCDVNREETDSTWKYVAQKNRSKLRQKVSRRKLQKQQEKAKSAAPLPAGE
;
A
#
# COMPACT_ATOMS: atom_id res chain seq x y z
N LYS A 1 10.73 17.35 3.23
CA LYS A 1 10.78 16.42 4.39
C LYS A 1 10.49 15.01 3.88
N ASN A 2 11.52 14.16 3.78
CA ASN A 2 11.40 12.77 3.34
C ASN A 2 10.68 11.96 4.41
N LYS A 3 9.51 11.40 4.09
CA LYS A 3 8.83 10.46 4.98
C LYS A 3 9.59 9.14 4.97
N PRO A 4 9.67 8.43 6.10
CA PRO A 4 10.25 7.09 6.12
C PRO A 4 9.43 6.16 5.21
N LEU A 5 10.12 5.28 4.48
CA LEU A 5 9.51 4.27 3.62
C LEU A 5 8.79 3.25 4.51
N SER A 6 7.46 3.22 4.45
CA SER A 6 6.64 2.38 5.33
C SER A 6 6.32 0.99 4.76
N GLY A 7 6.76 0.67 3.55
CA GLY A 7 6.58 -0.65 2.93
C GLY A 7 7.77 -1.55 3.23
N LEU A 8 7.51 -2.70 3.88
CA LEU A 8 8.51 -3.76 4.09
C LEU A 8 8.62 -4.69 2.88
N ILE A 9 7.50 -4.90 2.18
CA ILE A 9 7.41 -5.76 1.00
C ILE A 9 7.05 -4.91 -0.21
N ARG A 10 7.65 -5.24 -1.35
CA ARG A 10 7.40 -4.59 -2.64
C ARG A 10 7.35 -5.64 -3.74
N LEU A 11 6.27 -5.65 -4.50
CA LEU A 11 6.20 -6.37 -5.76
C LEU A 11 7.13 -5.69 -6.79
N THR A 12 8.03 -6.47 -7.39
CA THR A 12 9.08 -5.96 -8.29
C THR A 12 8.93 -6.41 -9.73
N CYS A 13 8.25 -7.53 -10.01
CA CYS A 13 8.04 -8.01 -11.38
C CYS A 13 7.28 -6.96 -12.22
N PRO A 14 7.88 -6.37 -13.25
CA PRO A 14 7.27 -5.29 -14.02
C PRO A 14 6.02 -5.74 -14.78
N HIS A 15 5.98 -7.01 -15.20
CA HIS A 15 4.79 -7.60 -15.83
C HIS A 15 3.59 -7.58 -14.90
N LEU A 16 3.76 -8.09 -13.67
CA LEU A 16 2.69 -8.12 -12.67
C LEU A 16 2.35 -6.71 -12.18
N VAL A 17 3.34 -5.84 -11.99
CA VAL A 17 3.10 -4.45 -11.59
C VAL A 17 2.23 -3.74 -12.63
N LYS A 18 2.55 -3.90 -13.93
CA LYS A 18 1.74 -3.34 -15.04
C LYS A 18 0.31 -3.89 -15.00
N ALA A 19 0.16 -5.21 -14.93
CA ALA A 19 -1.16 -5.85 -14.93
C ALA A 19 -2.03 -5.40 -13.74
N ILE A 20 -1.43 -5.22 -12.56
CA ILE A 20 -2.11 -4.68 -11.38
C ILE A 20 -2.42 -3.20 -11.56
N ASP A 21 -1.51 -2.39 -12.09
CA ASP A 21 -1.77 -0.96 -12.32
C ASP A 21 -2.98 -0.77 -13.26
N GLU A 22 -3.10 -1.59 -14.31
CA GLU A 22 -4.27 -1.63 -15.20
C GLU A 22 -5.53 -2.06 -14.45
N TYR A 23 -5.45 -3.14 -13.66
CA TYR A 23 -6.59 -3.65 -12.90
C TYR A 23 -7.08 -2.65 -11.84
N GLU A 24 -6.16 -1.98 -11.12
CA GLU A 24 -6.51 -0.92 -10.19
C GLU A 24 -7.11 0.30 -10.90
N ALA A 25 -6.64 0.63 -12.11
CA ALA A 25 -7.19 1.73 -12.91
C ALA A 25 -8.65 1.48 -13.32
N GLU A 26 -9.00 0.23 -13.59
CA GLU A 26 -10.38 -0.25 -13.85
C GLU A 26 -11.26 -0.25 -12.58
N GLY A 27 -10.67 -0.09 -11.39
CA GLY A 27 -11.39 0.06 -10.14
C GLY A 27 -11.32 -1.14 -9.20
N ALA A 28 -10.41 -2.09 -9.43
CA ALA A 28 -10.30 -3.31 -8.64
C ALA A 28 -10.20 -3.08 -7.13
N VAL A 29 -9.46 -2.06 -6.67
CA VAL A 29 -9.37 -1.74 -5.23
C VAL A 29 -10.75 -1.47 -4.61
N LYS A 30 -11.66 -0.82 -5.34
CA LYS A 30 -13.03 -0.60 -4.85
C LYS A 30 -13.78 -1.91 -4.76
N GLU A 31 -13.60 -2.80 -5.72
CA GLU A 31 -14.24 -4.10 -5.75
C GLU A 31 -13.75 -5.00 -4.62
N PHE A 32 -12.44 -5.07 -4.39
CA PHE A 32 -11.85 -5.76 -3.25
C PHE A 32 -12.35 -5.23 -1.91
N ASN A 33 -12.55 -3.91 -1.79
CA ASN A 33 -13.14 -3.33 -0.58
C ASN A 33 -14.62 -3.72 -0.40
N LYS A 34 -15.40 -3.88 -1.47
CA LYS A 34 -16.77 -4.43 -1.35
C LYS A 34 -16.74 -5.90 -0.91
N ARG A 35 -15.88 -6.72 -1.52
CA ARG A 35 -15.68 -8.13 -1.11
C ARG A 35 -15.30 -8.21 0.37
N LEU A 36 -14.43 -7.32 0.84
CA LEU A 36 -14.01 -7.23 2.24
C LEU A 36 -15.17 -6.89 3.20
N GLN A 37 -16.10 -6.00 2.83
CA GLN A 37 -17.18 -5.56 3.74
C GLN A 37 -18.06 -6.70 4.25
N GLY A 38 -18.35 -7.68 3.39
CA GLY A 38 -19.19 -8.84 3.71
C GLY A 38 -18.44 -10.11 4.11
N ASN A 39 -17.10 -10.12 4.05
CA ASN A 39 -16.31 -11.34 4.20
C ASN A 39 -15.46 -11.33 5.47
N GLN A 40 -15.90 -12.08 6.48
CA GLN A 40 -15.22 -12.14 7.78
C GLN A 40 -13.81 -12.73 7.68
N LEU A 41 -13.61 -13.77 6.86
CA LEU A 41 -12.30 -14.36 6.60
C LEU A 41 -11.31 -13.33 6.05
N TRP A 42 -11.76 -12.49 5.12
CA TRP A 42 -10.91 -11.44 4.53
C TRP A 42 -10.57 -10.35 5.54
N LYS A 43 -11.51 -9.96 6.41
CA LYS A 43 -11.25 -8.99 7.47
C LYS A 43 -10.19 -9.50 8.45
N GLU A 44 -10.34 -10.75 8.90
CA GLU A 44 -9.38 -11.39 9.79
C GLU A 44 -8.02 -11.57 9.14
N SER A 45 -7.97 -11.98 7.87
CA SER A 45 -6.73 -12.09 7.11
C SER A 45 -6.05 -10.72 6.99
N LEU A 46 -6.77 -9.66 6.63
CA LEU A 46 -6.20 -8.32 6.51
C LEU A 46 -5.69 -7.79 7.86
N GLN A 47 -6.45 -8.03 8.94
CA GLN A 47 -6.02 -7.66 10.29
C GLN A 47 -4.72 -8.37 10.66
N ARG A 48 -4.67 -9.71 10.50
CA ARG A 48 -3.47 -10.52 10.76
C ARG A 48 -2.27 -10.05 9.94
N THR A 49 -2.45 -9.83 8.64
CA THR A 49 -1.39 -9.32 7.76
C THR A 49 -0.86 -7.96 8.26
N ASN A 50 -1.74 -7.05 8.68
CA ASN A 50 -1.29 -5.76 9.22
C ASN A 50 -0.54 -5.90 10.55
N ASP A 51 -0.96 -6.81 11.41
CA ASP A 51 -0.31 -7.04 12.70
C ASP A 51 1.09 -7.66 12.51
N VAL A 52 1.24 -8.64 11.60
CA VAL A 52 2.54 -9.21 11.23
C VAL A 52 3.49 -8.13 10.71
N HIS A 53 3.02 -7.24 9.81
CA HIS A 53 3.85 -6.14 9.29
C HIS A 53 4.22 -5.11 10.36
N ARG A 54 3.34 -4.88 11.34
CA ARG A 54 3.62 -4.02 12.49
C ARG A 54 4.73 -4.62 13.35
N GLU A 55 4.61 -5.89 13.70
CA GLU A 55 5.57 -6.61 14.52
C GLU A 55 6.93 -6.67 13.84
N LEU A 56 6.98 -7.05 12.55
CA LEU A 56 8.21 -7.04 11.76
C LEU A 56 8.87 -5.66 11.77
N ARG A 57 8.11 -4.58 11.57
CA ARG A 57 8.69 -3.24 11.56
C ARG A 57 9.26 -2.85 12.93
N ARG A 58 8.55 -3.14 14.01
CA ARG A 58 9.04 -2.86 15.37
C ARG A 58 10.29 -3.68 15.68
N GLY A 59 10.36 -4.93 15.22
CA GLY A 59 11.54 -5.79 15.39
C GLY A 59 12.77 -5.32 14.60
N LEU A 60 12.55 -4.69 13.43
CA LEU A 60 13.63 -4.16 12.60
C LEU A 60 14.17 -2.79 13.06
N VAL A 61 13.45 -2.08 13.93
CA VAL A 61 13.86 -0.76 14.42
C VAL A 61 14.42 -0.92 15.84
N GLY A 62 15.73 -0.76 15.99
CA GLY A 62 16.37 -0.84 17.30
C GLY A 62 16.01 0.32 18.24
N PRO A 63 16.33 0.22 19.55
CA PRO A 63 16.06 1.29 20.51
C PRO A 63 16.69 2.65 20.14
N SER A 64 17.90 2.64 19.58
CA SER A 64 18.59 3.85 19.10
C SER A 64 17.86 4.48 17.90
N ASP A 65 17.33 3.66 16.99
CA ASP A 65 16.62 4.11 15.79
C ASP A 65 15.24 4.67 16.14
N HIS A 66 14.60 4.12 17.19
CA HIS A 66 13.37 4.65 17.76
C HIS A 66 13.53 6.11 18.21
N ALA A 67 14.61 6.40 18.97
CA ALA A 67 14.90 7.75 19.43
C ALA A 67 15.17 8.70 18.25
N ALA A 68 15.97 8.26 17.28
CA ALA A 68 16.26 9.03 16.07
C ALA A 68 15.00 9.33 15.23
N LEU A 69 14.08 8.36 15.12
CA LEU A 69 12.79 8.55 14.46
C LEU A 69 11.92 9.59 15.18
N ALA A 70 11.86 9.51 16.51
CA ALA A 70 11.07 10.42 17.34
C ALA A 70 11.63 11.86 17.28
N GLU A 71 12.95 12.03 17.32
CA GLU A 71 13.60 13.33 17.17
C GLU A 71 13.32 13.94 15.79
N ARG A 72 13.45 13.13 14.73
CA ARG A 72 13.35 13.62 13.34
C ARG A 72 11.92 13.93 12.91
N PHE A 73 10.94 13.15 13.36
CA PHE A 73 9.56 13.21 12.87
C PHE A 73 8.54 13.61 13.95
N GLY A 74 8.94 13.62 15.22
CA GLY A 74 8.05 13.76 16.38
C GLY A 74 7.52 12.39 16.84
N ALA A 75 7.38 12.23 18.16
CA ALA A 75 7.00 10.97 18.80
C ALA A 75 5.73 10.34 18.20
N ALA A 76 4.68 11.12 17.98
CA ALA A 76 3.42 10.63 17.42
C ALA A 76 3.57 10.09 15.99
N GLN A 77 4.43 10.71 15.16
CA GLN A 77 4.64 10.27 13.77
C GLN A 77 5.56 9.05 13.71
N ALA A 78 6.56 8.99 14.59
CA ALA A 78 7.40 7.81 14.75
C ALA A 78 6.55 6.61 15.17
N GLN A 79 5.68 6.78 16.17
CA GLN A 79 4.78 5.73 16.62
C GLN A 79 3.81 5.29 15.51
N ALA A 80 3.19 6.23 14.81
CA ALA A 80 2.30 5.90 13.69
C ALA A 80 3.00 5.18 12.52
N PHE A 81 4.30 5.46 12.30
CA PHE A 81 5.11 4.73 11.33
C PHE A 81 5.35 3.28 11.77
N LEU A 82 5.76 3.09 13.02
CA LEU A 82 6.03 1.77 13.60
C LEU A 82 4.76 0.91 13.63
N ASP A 83 3.63 1.53 13.95
CA ASP A 83 2.35 0.85 14.09
C ASP A 83 1.68 0.48 12.76
N ALA A 84 2.20 1.00 11.66
CA ALA A 84 1.56 0.85 10.37
C ALA A 84 1.47 -0.63 9.93
N GLY A 85 0.41 -0.99 9.21
CA GLY A 85 0.28 -2.32 8.63
C GLY A 85 1.05 -2.45 7.31
N LEU A 86 0.60 -3.40 6.50
CA LEU A 86 1.07 -3.62 5.14
C LEU A 86 0.94 -2.31 4.31
N ALA A 87 1.95 -2.01 3.49
CA ALA A 87 2.02 -0.76 2.70
C ALA A 87 1.77 0.54 3.52
N GLY A 88 2.13 0.53 4.81
CA GLY A 88 1.90 1.67 5.70
C GLY A 88 0.42 1.94 5.98
N MET A 89 -0.44 0.92 5.96
CA MET A 89 -1.84 1.04 6.39
C MET A 89 -1.93 1.58 7.82
N SER A 90 -2.93 2.43 8.08
CA SER A 90 -3.12 3.00 9.42
C SER A 90 -3.69 1.91 10.33
N PRO A 91 -3.26 1.82 11.61
CA PRO A 91 -3.89 0.93 12.62
C PRO A 91 -5.38 1.18 12.83
N THR A 92 -5.86 2.35 12.41
CA THR A 92 -7.26 2.76 12.51
C THR A 92 -8.08 2.47 11.24
N LYS A 93 -7.46 1.92 10.20
CA LYS A 93 -8.09 1.66 8.90
C LYS A 93 -7.88 0.20 8.48
N ASN A 94 -8.46 -0.70 9.27
CA ASN A 94 -8.21 -2.14 9.14
C ASN A 94 -9.23 -2.82 8.20
N ASN A 95 -10.21 -2.07 7.72
CA ASN A 95 -11.25 -2.52 6.78
C ASN A 95 -11.12 -1.84 5.40
N ASP A 96 -9.90 -1.47 4.99
CA ASP A 96 -9.64 -0.73 3.75
C ASP A 96 -8.38 -1.25 3.06
N VAL A 97 -8.55 -2.00 1.97
CA VAL A 97 -7.45 -2.40 1.08
C VAL A 97 -6.95 -1.16 0.34
N LYS A 98 -5.68 -0.80 0.55
CA LYS A 98 -5.07 0.38 -0.08
C LYS A 98 -4.62 0.17 -1.54
N CYS A 99 -3.92 -0.92 -1.80
CA CYS A 99 -3.37 -1.29 -3.11
C CYS A 99 -3.18 -2.80 -3.20
N LEU A 100 -3.39 -3.37 -4.37
CA LEU A 100 -3.27 -4.79 -4.68
C LEU A 100 -1.81 -5.21 -4.85
N HIS A 101 -0.89 -4.31 -5.26
CA HIS A 101 0.55 -4.65 -5.38
C HIS A 101 1.12 -5.19 -4.07
N ALA A 102 0.78 -4.54 -2.96
CA ALA A 102 1.26 -4.94 -1.65
C ALA A 102 0.61 -6.23 -1.16
N GLN A 103 -0.68 -6.44 -1.46
CA GLN A 103 -1.39 -7.67 -1.10
C GLN A 103 -0.80 -8.87 -1.85
N LEU A 104 -0.59 -8.74 -3.17
CA LEU A 104 0.05 -9.77 -3.96
C LEU A 104 1.49 -10.02 -3.51
N GLY A 105 2.29 -8.97 -3.35
CA GLY A 105 3.68 -9.11 -2.93
C GLY A 105 3.82 -9.79 -1.56
N ASP A 106 2.93 -9.49 -0.62
CA ASP A 106 2.88 -10.15 0.69
C ASP A 106 2.47 -11.62 0.59
N TRP A 107 1.48 -11.95 -0.24
CA TRP A 107 1.13 -13.35 -0.51
C TRP A 107 2.29 -14.12 -1.17
N MET A 108 2.98 -13.54 -2.15
CA MET A 108 4.14 -14.19 -2.78
C MET A 108 5.30 -14.46 -1.81
N PHE A 109 5.38 -13.70 -0.71
CA PHE A 109 6.44 -13.84 0.27
C PHE A 109 6.21 -15.00 1.25
N HIS A 110 4.96 -15.33 1.61
CA HIS A 110 4.67 -16.37 2.62
C HIS A 110 3.37 -17.19 2.43
N ASP A 111 2.58 -16.94 1.39
CA ASP A 111 1.32 -17.64 1.04
C ASP A 111 0.18 -17.57 2.10
N GLN A 112 0.23 -16.65 3.07
CA GLN A 112 -0.81 -16.55 4.12
C GLN A 112 -1.85 -15.45 3.88
N ASN A 113 -1.62 -14.54 2.95
CA ASN A 113 -2.51 -13.40 2.70
C ASN A 113 -3.63 -13.78 1.72
N VAL A 114 -4.83 -13.98 2.25
CA VAL A 114 -6.02 -14.41 1.48
C VAL A 114 -6.41 -13.38 0.42
N ILE A 115 -6.24 -12.09 0.70
CA ILE A 115 -6.52 -11.02 -0.26
C ILE A 115 -5.52 -11.07 -1.41
N GLY A 116 -4.23 -11.26 -1.10
CA GLY A 116 -3.19 -11.44 -2.12
C GLY A 116 -3.43 -12.67 -2.99
N LYS A 117 -3.87 -13.79 -2.40
CA LYS A 117 -4.28 -15.00 -3.13
C LYS A 117 -5.45 -14.72 -4.10
N ALA A 118 -6.42 -13.93 -3.66
CA ALA A 118 -7.53 -13.53 -4.53
C ALA A 118 -7.08 -12.64 -5.70
N VAL A 119 -6.05 -11.79 -5.50
CA VAL A 119 -5.43 -11.04 -6.61
C VAL A 119 -4.80 -11.98 -7.64
N VAL A 120 -4.12 -13.05 -7.20
CA VAL A 120 -3.56 -14.07 -8.10
C VAL A 120 -4.64 -14.70 -8.95
N GLN A 121 -5.75 -15.12 -8.33
CA GLN A 121 -6.87 -15.74 -9.04
C GLN A 121 -7.49 -14.78 -10.06
N ASP A 122 -7.81 -13.54 -9.63
CA ASP A 122 -8.40 -12.53 -10.52
C ASP A 122 -7.46 -12.20 -11.70
N LEU A 123 -6.13 -12.20 -11.51
CA LEU A 123 -5.16 -12.00 -12.58
C LEU A 123 -5.11 -13.20 -13.54
N ALA A 124 -5.11 -14.43 -13.01
CA ALA A 124 -5.14 -15.65 -13.82
C ALA A 124 -6.41 -15.74 -14.66
N ASP A 125 -7.58 -15.39 -14.10
CA ASP A 125 -8.86 -15.35 -14.81
C ASP A 125 -8.86 -14.29 -15.93
N ARG A 126 -8.04 -13.25 -15.81
CA ARG A 126 -7.79 -12.23 -16.85
C ARG A 126 -6.74 -12.66 -17.87
N GLY A 127 -6.21 -13.88 -17.78
CA GLY A 127 -5.17 -14.41 -18.67
C GLY A 127 -3.78 -13.83 -18.44
N VAL A 128 -3.50 -13.31 -17.24
CA VAL A 128 -2.18 -12.78 -16.87
C VAL A 128 -1.33 -13.88 -16.25
N PRO A 129 -0.19 -14.27 -16.84
CA PRO A 129 0.74 -15.23 -16.24
C PRO A 129 1.35 -14.68 -14.94
N ILE A 130 1.30 -15.49 -13.88
CA ILE A 130 1.74 -15.08 -12.53
C ILE A 130 3.24 -15.29 -12.31
N ASP A 131 3.84 -16.20 -13.07
CA ASP A 131 5.26 -16.53 -13.09
C ASP A 131 6.11 -15.54 -13.91
N GLY A 132 5.48 -14.56 -14.56
CA GLY A 132 6.14 -13.51 -15.32
C GLY A 132 5.87 -13.62 -16.82
N CYS A 133 6.62 -12.88 -17.63
CA CYS A 133 6.55 -12.97 -19.08
C CYS A 133 7.97 -13.05 -19.66
N GLU A 134 8.09 -13.40 -20.94
CA GLU A 134 9.38 -13.60 -21.62
C GLU A 134 10.33 -12.40 -21.44
N ASP A 135 9.78 -11.18 -21.51
CA ASP A 135 10.58 -9.96 -21.42
C ASP A 135 10.73 -9.38 -20.01
N CYS A 136 9.97 -9.83 -19.00
CA CYS A 136 9.99 -9.14 -17.71
C CYS A 136 11.31 -9.30 -16.96
N SER A 137 11.96 -10.45 -17.17
CA SER A 137 13.29 -10.77 -16.65
C SER A 137 14.35 -9.75 -17.09
N GLN A 138 14.18 -9.12 -18.25
CA GLN A 138 15.10 -8.09 -18.74
C GLN A 138 15.22 -6.88 -17.78
N GLN A 139 14.23 -6.69 -16.89
CA GLN A 139 14.17 -5.62 -15.90
C GLN A 139 14.18 -6.10 -14.44
N CYS A 140 13.71 -7.31 -14.15
CA CYS A 140 13.63 -7.81 -12.77
C CYS A 140 14.69 -8.86 -12.40
N ASP A 141 15.44 -9.41 -13.37
CA ASP A 141 16.57 -10.28 -13.06
C ASP A 141 17.77 -9.45 -12.61
N VAL A 142 18.11 -9.57 -11.32
CA VAL A 142 19.23 -8.87 -10.70
C VAL A 142 20.59 -9.42 -11.11
N ASN A 143 20.63 -10.61 -11.71
CA ASN A 143 21.88 -11.24 -12.16
C ASN A 143 22.19 -10.94 -13.62
N ARG A 144 21.28 -10.25 -14.33
CA ARG A 144 21.45 -9.87 -15.73
C ARG A 144 22.14 -8.51 -15.82
N GLU A 145 23.12 -8.38 -16.71
CA GLU A 145 23.69 -7.06 -17.03
C GLU A 145 22.60 -6.15 -17.63
N GLU A 146 22.55 -4.90 -17.17
CA GLU A 146 21.58 -3.92 -17.67
C GLU A 146 21.96 -3.52 -19.11
N THR A 147 21.41 -4.23 -20.08
CA THR A 147 21.46 -3.89 -21.50
C THR A 147 20.21 -3.11 -21.91
N ASP A 148 20.20 -2.53 -23.11
CA ASP A 148 18.97 -2.03 -23.72
C ASP A 148 17.92 -3.15 -23.75
N SER A 149 16.79 -2.90 -23.09
CA SER A 149 15.66 -3.83 -23.01
C SER A 149 14.75 -3.64 -24.22
N THR A 150 14.26 -4.72 -24.83
CA THR A 150 13.21 -4.63 -25.86
C THR A 150 11.90 -4.09 -25.30
N TRP A 151 11.72 -4.21 -23.97
CA TRP A 151 10.54 -3.77 -23.27
C TRP A 151 10.88 -3.18 -21.89
N LYS A 152 10.40 -1.96 -21.61
CA LYS A 152 10.55 -1.27 -20.31
C LYS A 152 9.21 -0.89 -19.72
N TYR A 153 8.87 -1.38 -18.52
CA TYR A 153 7.69 -0.90 -17.82
C TYR A 153 8.03 0.43 -17.13
N VAL A 154 7.48 1.51 -17.66
CA VAL A 154 7.54 2.82 -17.00
C VAL A 154 6.22 3.03 -16.29
N ALA A 155 6.24 2.91 -14.97
CA ALA A 155 5.05 3.13 -14.15
C ALA A 155 4.43 4.50 -14.45
N GLN A 156 3.29 4.49 -15.14
CA GLN A 156 2.51 5.69 -15.37
C GLN A 156 1.76 6.01 -14.09
N LYS A 157 2.48 6.53 -13.07
CA LYS A 157 1.80 7.11 -11.90
C LYS A 157 0.79 8.12 -12.42
N ASN A 158 -0.47 7.88 -12.13
CA ASN A 158 -1.60 8.70 -12.56
C ASN A 158 -1.49 10.08 -11.89
N ARG A 159 -0.59 10.93 -12.40
CA ARG A 159 -0.17 12.22 -11.83
C ARG A 159 -1.38 13.13 -11.63
N SER A 160 -2.39 13.01 -12.49
CA SER A 160 -3.67 13.72 -12.37
C SER A 160 -4.46 13.30 -11.12
N LYS A 161 -4.66 11.99 -10.88
CA LYS A 161 -5.33 11.46 -9.69
C LYS A 161 -4.56 11.78 -8.40
N LEU A 162 -3.23 11.79 -8.46
CA LEU A 162 -2.39 12.20 -7.34
C LEU A 162 -2.59 13.69 -7.01
N ARG A 163 -2.61 14.57 -8.02
CA ARG A 163 -2.90 16.00 -7.87
C ARG A 163 -4.31 16.24 -7.32
N GLN A 164 -5.32 15.54 -7.83
CA GLN A 164 -6.70 15.62 -7.33
C GLN A 164 -6.79 15.15 -5.87
N LYS A 165 -6.12 14.06 -5.49
CA LYS A 165 -6.07 13.56 -4.10
C LYS A 165 -5.39 14.54 -3.15
N VAL A 166 -4.30 15.19 -3.59
CA VAL A 166 -3.63 16.25 -2.81
C VAL A 166 -4.56 17.46 -2.63
N SER A 167 -5.23 17.89 -3.70
CA SER A 167 -6.20 19.00 -3.65
C SER A 167 -7.34 18.70 -2.68
N ARG A 168 -7.97 17.51 -2.78
CA ARG A 168 -9.05 17.08 -1.87
C ARG A 168 -8.60 17.06 -0.41
N ARG A 169 -7.40 16.56 -0.12
CA ARG A 169 -6.85 16.54 1.25
C ARG A 169 -6.56 17.94 1.81
N LYS A 170 -6.13 18.89 0.96
CA LYS A 170 -5.99 20.29 1.35
C LYS A 170 -7.35 20.88 1.72
N LEU A 171 -8.37 20.66 0.88
CA LEU A 171 -9.73 21.14 1.13
C LEU A 171 -10.30 20.59 2.44
N GLN A 172 -10.14 19.28 2.67
CA GLN A 172 -10.62 18.60 3.88
C GLN A 172 -9.97 19.18 5.15
N LYS A 173 -8.64 19.40 5.12
CA LYS A 173 -7.93 20.04 6.24
C LYS A 173 -8.36 21.49 6.48
N GLN A 174 -8.68 22.23 5.42
CA GLN A 174 -9.19 23.60 5.54
C GLN A 174 -10.59 23.61 6.16
N GLN A 175 -11.46 22.69 5.75
CA GLN A 175 -12.80 22.52 6.32
C GLN A 175 -12.75 22.09 7.78
N GLU A 176 -11.87 21.15 8.14
CA GLU A 176 -11.66 20.73 9.53
C GLU A 176 -11.17 21.91 10.39
N LYS A 177 -10.20 22.70 9.90
CA LYS A 177 -9.73 23.92 10.59
C LYS A 177 -10.84 24.95 10.77
N ALA A 178 -11.65 25.18 9.73
CA ALA A 178 -12.75 26.14 9.78
C ALA A 178 -13.81 25.71 10.81
N LYS A 179 -14.14 24.41 10.87
CA LYS A 179 -15.06 23.86 11.87
C LYS A 179 -14.52 23.97 13.30
N SER A 180 -13.22 23.74 13.50
CA SER A 180 -12.59 23.89 14.83
C SER A 180 -12.45 25.35 15.29
N ALA A 181 -12.57 26.31 14.37
CA ALA A 181 -12.46 27.74 14.66
C ALA A 181 -13.82 28.44 14.78
N ALA A 182 -14.94 27.71 14.56
CA ALA A 182 -16.28 28.28 14.71
C ALA A 182 -16.60 28.46 16.21
N PRO A 183 -16.99 29.66 16.66
CA PRO A 183 -17.37 29.89 18.04
C PRO A 183 -18.64 29.08 18.38
N LEU A 184 -18.66 28.51 19.59
CA LEU A 184 -19.82 27.76 20.09
C LEU A 184 -21.06 28.67 20.05
N PRO A 185 -22.23 28.15 19.63
CA PRO A 185 -23.46 28.91 19.66
C PRO A 185 -23.71 29.38 21.11
N ALA A 186 -23.92 30.68 21.28
CA ALA A 186 -24.27 31.26 22.56
C ALA A 186 -25.59 30.62 23.02
N GLY A 187 -25.53 29.88 24.13
CA GLY A 187 -26.69 29.23 24.71
C GLY A 187 -27.73 30.25 25.16
N GLU A 188 -28.99 29.96 24.83
CA GLU A 188 -30.19 30.58 25.38
C GLU A 188 -30.47 30.05 26.80
#